data_AF-A0A016RZX2-F1
#
_entry.id   AF-A0A016RZX2-F1
#
_cell.length_a   1.000
_cell.length_b   1.000
_cell.length_c   1.000
_cell.angle_alpha   90.00
_cell.angle_beta   90.00
_cell.angle_gamma   90.00
#
_symmetry.space_group_name_H-M   'P 1'
#
loop_
_entity.id
_entity.type
_entity.pdbx_description
1 polymer ?
#
loop_
_entity_poly.entity_id
_entity_poly.type
_entity_poly.pdbx_seq_one_letter_code
_entity_poly.pdbx_strand_id
1 'polypeptide(L)'
;MTEMEVEATLEKLNAFDPHVSFTIERPDNEGYLPFLNTKIRLNRGQKEYVWHKKAASANILVHSRSAHPQFIKANVVRNLMKTKEKLCTATDVGVERTIARILEENGYDGNPTTTATWFPYSTSDGIPLILPYVGDRAARAVNEVVKQAGLPIRLVFRPPPTLKHLLTSTQIYEAKCPETDCQYCIDDKICQLRGTVYLIKCDGCGERYVGETMRPLRRRLDEHRRALINPSSYPSESFSRHRTLKHTSERAPTFKVNVLHRHLTQTLERKIMEEVEIRRHNPARKSTTERSCGMYYG
;
A
#
# COMPACT_ATOMS: atom_id res chain seq x y z
N MET A 1 -26.89 -21.41 -23.48
CA MET A 1 -26.27 -22.50 -22.72
C MET A 1 -27.34 -23.05 -21.79
N THR A 2 -27.78 -24.28 -22.00
CA THR A 2 -28.83 -24.91 -21.18
C THR A 2 -28.23 -25.47 -19.89
N GLU A 3 -29.04 -25.68 -18.85
CA GLU A 3 -28.58 -26.24 -17.57
C GLU A 3 -27.84 -27.57 -17.76
N MET A 4 -28.35 -28.42 -18.66
CA MET A 4 -27.73 -29.70 -19.05
C MET A 4 -26.34 -29.54 -19.67
N GLU A 5 -26.11 -28.51 -20.49
CA GLU A 5 -24.78 -28.26 -21.10
C GLU A 5 -23.75 -27.86 -20.05
N VAL A 6 -24.18 -27.12 -19.03
CA VAL A 6 -23.32 -26.68 -17.94
C VAL A 6 -22.92 -27.86 -17.06
N GLU A 7 -23.87 -28.73 -16.73
CA GLU A 7 -23.60 -29.94 -15.95
C GLU A 7 -22.66 -30.90 -16.70
N ALA A 8 -22.92 -31.16 -17.98
CA ALA A 8 -22.05 -31.98 -18.80
C ALA A 8 -20.62 -31.41 -18.91
N THR A 9 -20.48 -30.08 -18.86
CA THR A 9 -19.16 -29.43 -18.84
C THR A 9 -18.45 -29.62 -17.50
N LEU A 10 -19.18 -29.47 -16.39
CA LEU A 10 -18.65 -29.67 -15.04
C LEU A 10 -18.15 -31.12 -14.84
N GLU A 11 -18.91 -32.10 -15.31
CA GLU A 11 -18.53 -33.51 -15.27
C GLU A 11 -17.23 -33.77 -16.04
N LYS A 12 -17.11 -33.23 -17.27
CA LYS A 12 -15.89 -33.35 -18.08
C LYS A 12 -14.68 -32.72 -17.41
N LEU A 13 -14.84 -31.57 -16.76
CA LEU A 13 -13.75 -30.90 -16.04
C LEU A 13 -13.30 -31.70 -14.82
N ASN A 14 -14.24 -32.25 -14.04
CA ASN A 14 -13.94 -33.09 -12.88
C ASN A 14 -13.39 -34.47 -13.25
N ALA A 15 -13.62 -34.96 -14.46
CA ALA A 15 -13.05 -36.22 -14.94
C ALA A 15 -11.58 -36.12 -15.36
N PHE A 16 -11.03 -34.92 -15.56
CA PHE A 16 -9.69 -34.72 -16.12
C PHE A 16 -8.55 -35.01 -15.12
N ASP A 17 -8.68 -34.57 -13.87
CA ASP A 17 -7.66 -34.78 -12.83
C ASP A 17 -8.32 -35.16 -11.50
N PRO A 18 -7.98 -36.32 -10.90
CA PRO A 18 -8.58 -36.78 -9.65
C PRO A 18 -8.24 -35.92 -8.41
N HIS A 19 -7.26 -35.03 -8.49
CA HIS A 19 -6.87 -34.13 -7.40
C HIS A 19 -7.46 -32.71 -7.52
N VAL A 20 -8.15 -32.40 -8.63
CA VAL A 20 -8.75 -31.08 -8.86
C VAL A 20 -10.26 -31.21 -8.97
N SER A 21 -10.98 -30.58 -8.03
CA SER A 21 -12.44 -30.54 -8.04
C SER A 21 -12.93 -29.13 -8.41
N PHE A 22 -13.67 -29.07 -9.51
CA PHE A 22 -14.44 -27.92 -9.94
C PHE A 22 -15.83 -27.96 -9.30
N THR A 23 -16.30 -26.80 -8.89
CA THR A 23 -17.62 -26.59 -8.32
C THR A 23 -18.40 -25.57 -9.14
N ILE A 24 -19.73 -25.66 -9.12
CA ILE A 24 -20.61 -24.68 -9.72
C ILE A 24 -21.40 -23.93 -8.65
N GLU A 25 -21.48 -22.61 -8.79
CA GLU A 25 -22.38 -21.77 -7.98
C GLU A 25 -23.74 -21.71 -8.68
N ARG A 26 -24.82 -22.01 -7.94
CA ARG A 26 -26.20 -21.96 -8.43
C ARG A 26 -26.97 -20.82 -7.74
N PRO A 27 -27.98 -20.24 -8.40
CA PRO A 27 -28.88 -19.29 -7.75
C PRO A 27 -29.55 -19.91 -6.52
N ASP A 28 -29.85 -19.08 -5.52
CA ASP A 28 -30.63 -19.50 -4.35
C ASP A 28 -32.12 -19.70 -4.69
N ASN A 29 -32.92 -20.09 -3.69
CA ASN A 29 -34.35 -20.36 -3.85
C ASN A 29 -35.15 -19.14 -4.35
N GLU A 30 -34.60 -17.93 -4.22
CA GLU A 30 -35.22 -16.68 -4.69
C GLU A 30 -34.71 -16.27 -6.09
N GLY A 31 -33.83 -17.07 -6.68
CA GLY A 31 -33.23 -16.85 -7.99
C GLY A 31 -32.01 -15.94 -8.00
N TYR A 32 -31.40 -15.66 -6.83
CA TYR A 32 -30.22 -14.81 -6.73
C TYR A 32 -28.93 -15.62 -6.73
N LEU A 33 -27.99 -15.24 -7.59
CA LEU A 33 -26.63 -15.76 -7.58
C LEU A 33 -25.68 -14.74 -6.92
N PRO A 34 -24.92 -15.10 -5.87
CA PRO A 34 -23.92 -14.21 -5.30
C PRO A 34 -22.76 -14.00 -6.28
N PHE A 35 -22.35 -12.76 -6.47
CA PHE A 35 -21.15 -12.37 -7.20
C PHE A 35 -20.51 -11.17 -6.51
N LEU A 36 -19.29 -11.36 -6.01
CA LEU A 36 -18.57 -10.36 -5.21
C LEU A 36 -19.41 -9.85 -4.01
N ASN A 37 -19.75 -8.56 -4.00
CA ASN A 37 -20.51 -7.90 -2.92
C ASN A 37 -21.97 -7.66 -3.34
N THR A 38 -22.45 -8.42 -4.32
CA THR A 38 -23.81 -8.33 -4.85
C THR A 38 -24.40 -9.71 -5.04
N LYS A 39 -25.72 -9.81 -4.96
CA LYS A 39 -26.53 -10.91 -5.46
C LYS A 39 -27.24 -10.43 -6.72
N ILE A 40 -27.24 -11.24 -7.77
CA ILE A 40 -27.81 -10.89 -9.07
C ILE A 40 -28.93 -11.87 -9.38
N ARG A 41 -30.09 -11.36 -9.79
CA ARG A 41 -31.21 -12.15 -10.30
C ARG A 41 -31.59 -11.67 -11.69
N LEU A 42 -31.82 -12.62 -12.60
CA LEU A 42 -32.34 -12.35 -13.93
C LEU A 42 -33.83 -12.69 -13.94
N ASN A 43 -34.69 -11.69 -14.08
CA ASN A 43 -36.14 -11.86 -14.07
C ASN A 43 -36.73 -11.29 -15.35
N ARG A 44 -37.27 -12.15 -16.23
CA ARG A 44 -37.92 -11.75 -17.51
C ARG A 44 -37.08 -10.77 -18.35
N GLY A 45 -35.78 -10.99 -18.41
CA GLY A 45 -34.83 -10.13 -19.15
C GLY A 45 -34.34 -8.88 -18.40
N GLN A 46 -34.88 -8.58 -17.22
CA GLN A 46 -34.40 -7.52 -16.34
C GLN A 46 -33.40 -8.07 -15.31
N LYS A 47 -32.42 -7.23 -14.94
CA LYS A 47 -31.39 -7.56 -13.95
C LYS A 47 -31.73 -6.87 -12.64
N GLU A 48 -31.86 -7.65 -11.59
CA GLU A 48 -32.05 -7.17 -10.24
C GLU A 48 -30.78 -7.39 -9.43
N TYR A 49 -30.45 -6.42 -8.58
CA TYR A 49 -29.22 -6.41 -7.80
C TYR A 49 -29.55 -6.17 -6.34
N VAL A 50 -28.92 -6.93 -5.45
CA VAL A 50 -29.06 -6.79 -4.00
C VAL A 50 -27.66 -6.81 -3.40
N TRP A 51 -27.39 -5.94 -2.42
CA TRP A 51 -26.12 -5.95 -1.73
C TRP A 51 -25.90 -7.29 -1.01
N HIS A 52 -24.70 -7.85 -1.13
CA HIS A 52 -24.36 -9.13 -0.52
C HIS A 52 -23.08 -9.03 0.29
N LYS A 53 -23.16 -9.51 1.53
CA LYS A 53 -21.99 -9.70 2.39
C LYS A 53 -21.38 -11.08 2.13
N LYS A 54 -20.12 -11.12 1.67
CA LYS A 54 -19.36 -12.37 1.57
C LYS A 54 -19.23 -13.06 2.93
N ALA A 55 -19.40 -14.38 2.98
CA ALA A 55 -19.27 -15.15 4.22
C ALA A 55 -17.92 -14.95 4.93
N ALA A 56 -16.82 -14.89 4.16
CA ALA A 56 -15.47 -14.67 4.69
C ALA A 56 -15.20 -13.23 5.17
N SER A 57 -16.08 -12.27 4.86
CA SER A 57 -15.88 -10.88 5.28
C SER A 57 -16.27 -10.70 6.75
N ALA A 58 -15.35 -10.17 7.55
CA ALA A 58 -15.64 -9.81 8.93
C ALA A 58 -16.46 -8.51 8.98
N ASN A 59 -17.30 -8.36 10.00
CA ASN A 59 -18.08 -7.15 10.25
C ASN A 59 -17.20 -6.06 10.88
N ILE A 60 -16.05 -5.75 10.30
CA ILE A 60 -15.08 -4.82 10.90
C ILE A 60 -15.20 -3.46 10.23
N LEU A 61 -15.67 -2.48 10.99
CA LEU A 61 -15.61 -1.06 10.66
C LEU A 61 -14.66 -0.36 11.65
N VAL A 62 -14.38 0.92 11.42
CA VAL A 62 -13.78 1.75 12.46
C VAL A 62 -14.79 1.83 13.61
N HIS A 63 -14.45 1.30 14.79
CA HIS A 63 -15.36 1.29 15.93
C HIS A 63 -15.73 2.72 16.38
N SER A 64 -16.98 2.93 16.81
CA SER A 64 -17.52 4.26 17.20
C SER A 64 -16.73 4.94 18.33
N ARG A 65 -16.24 4.13 19.28
CA ARG A 65 -15.40 4.55 20.42
C ARG A 65 -13.90 4.68 20.10
N SER A 66 -13.47 4.43 18.87
CA SER A 66 -12.06 4.55 18.53
C SER A 66 -11.57 6.00 18.60
N ALA A 67 -10.26 6.18 18.78
CA ALA A 67 -9.60 7.48 18.77
C ALA A 67 -9.49 8.13 17.37
N HIS A 68 -10.35 7.74 16.43
CA HIS A 68 -10.44 8.38 15.12
C HIS A 68 -11.30 9.64 15.19
N PRO A 69 -11.04 10.64 14.32
CA PRO A 69 -11.90 11.81 14.19
C PRO A 69 -13.37 11.42 13.93
N GLN A 70 -14.32 12.19 14.48
CA GLN A 70 -15.76 11.90 14.32
C GLN A 70 -16.18 11.78 12.85
N PHE A 71 -15.59 12.59 11.97
CA PHE A 71 -15.89 12.57 10.54
C PHE A 71 -15.47 11.28 9.84
N ILE A 72 -14.38 10.66 10.26
CA ILE A 72 -13.92 9.37 9.71
C ILE A 72 -14.92 8.28 10.07
N LYS A 73 -15.35 8.24 11.35
CA LYS A 73 -16.33 7.28 11.85
C LYS A 73 -17.66 7.39 11.09
N ALA A 74 -18.17 8.62 10.94
CA ALA A 74 -19.37 8.87 10.16
C ALA A 74 -19.21 8.55 8.66
N ASN A 75 -18.05 8.84 8.06
CA ASN A 75 -17.77 8.52 6.66
C ASN A 75 -17.78 7.02 6.38
N VAL A 76 -17.26 6.20 7.30
CA VAL A 76 -17.28 4.74 7.15
C VAL A 76 -18.72 4.23 7.08
N VAL A 77 -19.59 4.69 7.98
CA VAL A 77 -21.03 4.37 7.97
C VAL A 77 -21.70 4.88 6.69
N ARG A 78 -21.48 6.14 6.32
CA ARG A 78 -22.06 6.73 5.10
C ARG A 78 -21.63 5.96 3.85
N ASN A 79 -20.37 5.55 3.75
CA ASN A 79 -19.88 4.82 2.60
C ASN A 79 -20.54 3.44 2.50
N LEU A 80 -20.72 2.73 3.63
CA LEU A 80 -21.47 1.48 3.64
C LEU A 80 -22.90 1.66 3.12
N MET A 81 -23.61 2.69 3.61
CA MET A 81 -24.98 3.00 3.17
C MET A 81 -25.05 3.37 1.69
N LYS A 82 -24.13 4.23 1.22
CA LYS A 82 -24.04 4.60 -0.21
C LYS A 82 -23.73 3.40 -1.10
N THR A 83 -22.86 2.50 -0.65
CA THR A 83 -22.56 1.27 -1.37
C THR A 83 -23.78 0.36 -1.44
N LYS A 84 -24.54 0.22 -0.35
CA LYS A 84 -25.82 -0.48 -0.33
C LYS A 84 -26.78 0.12 -1.36
N GLU A 85 -27.06 1.42 -1.26
CA GLU A 85 -28.02 2.13 -2.12
C GLU A 85 -27.64 2.07 -3.61
N LYS A 86 -26.35 2.16 -3.93
CA LYS A 86 -25.88 2.06 -5.32
C LYS A 86 -26.03 0.66 -5.92
N LEU A 87 -25.92 -0.37 -5.08
CA LEU A 87 -25.92 -1.77 -5.53
C LEU A 87 -27.30 -2.42 -5.46
N CYS A 88 -28.21 -1.94 -4.62
CA CYS A 88 -29.56 -2.48 -4.52
C CYS A 88 -30.50 -1.82 -5.54
N THR A 89 -31.27 -2.62 -6.28
CA THR A 89 -32.35 -2.12 -7.14
C THR A 89 -33.61 -1.75 -6.36
N ALA A 90 -33.80 -2.34 -5.18
CA ALA A 90 -34.93 -2.08 -4.28
C ALA A 90 -34.51 -2.26 -2.81
N THR A 91 -35.36 -1.81 -1.89
CA THR A 91 -35.13 -2.01 -0.45
C THR A 91 -35.34 -3.49 -0.09
N ASP A 92 -34.32 -4.11 0.50
CA ASP A 92 -34.34 -5.51 0.92
C ASP A 92 -34.23 -5.61 2.44
N VAL A 93 -35.22 -6.22 3.10
CA VAL A 93 -35.30 -6.30 4.57
C VAL A 93 -34.14 -7.10 5.16
N GLY A 94 -33.67 -8.13 4.46
CA GLY A 94 -32.53 -8.95 4.90
C GLY A 94 -31.22 -8.17 4.86
N VAL A 95 -31.04 -7.33 3.82
CA VAL A 95 -29.91 -6.40 3.72
C VAL A 95 -29.96 -5.35 4.82
N GLU A 96 -31.10 -4.71 5.06
CA GLU A 96 -31.23 -3.71 6.13
C GLU A 96 -30.90 -4.31 7.50
N ARG A 97 -31.42 -5.51 7.80
CA ARG A 97 -31.10 -6.22 9.05
C ARG A 97 -29.62 -6.56 9.18
N THR A 98 -28.99 -6.97 8.07
CA THR A 98 -27.56 -7.30 8.06
C THR A 98 -26.72 -6.06 8.31
N ILE A 99 -27.08 -4.92 7.72
CA ILE A 99 -26.37 -3.66 7.91
C ILE A 99 -26.57 -3.12 9.32
N ALA A 100 -27.79 -3.16 9.85
CA ALA A 100 -28.07 -2.78 11.23
C ALA A 100 -27.18 -3.57 12.21
N ARG A 101 -27.10 -4.91 12.04
CA ARG A 101 -26.22 -5.76 12.84
C ARG A 101 -24.74 -5.37 12.71
N ILE A 102 -24.26 -5.08 11.50
CA ILE A 102 -22.87 -4.62 11.30
C ILE A 102 -22.61 -3.33 12.07
N LEU A 103 -23.54 -2.37 12.02
CA LEU A 103 -23.40 -1.08 12.72
C LEU A 103 -23.39 -1.27 14.24
N GLU A 104 -24.32 -2.06 14.78
CA GLU A 104 -24.42 -2.38 16.21
C GLU A 104 -23.16 -3.08 16.74
N GLU A 105 -22.65 -4.09 16.02
CA GLU A 105 -21.40 -4.79 16.37
C GLU A 105 -20.17 -3.87 16.39
N ASN A 106 -20.23 -2.71 15.71
CA ASN A 106 -19.18 -1.69 15.70
C ASN A 106 -19.48 -0.47 16.60
N GLY A 107 -20.52 -0.58 17.44
CA GLY A 107 -20.91 0.42 18.42
C GLY A 107 -21.61 1.65 17.83
N TYR A 108 -22.16 1.54 16.61
CA TYR A 108 -22.99 2.59 16.03
C TYR A 108 -24.46 2.31 16.34
N ASP A 109 -25.21 3.36 16.67
CA ASP A 109 -26.65 3.26 16.81
C ASP A 109 -27.26 2.89 15.44
N GLY A 110 -28.25 2.00 15.42
CA GLY A 110 -28.88 1.48 14.21
C GLY A 110 -29.62 2.52 13.34
N ASN A 111 -29.50 3.81 13.65
CA ASN A 111 -30.00 4.91 12.83
C ASN A 111 -28.86 5.50 11.98
N PRO A 112 -28.84 5.27 10.65
CA PRO A 112 -27.79 5.75 9.75
C PRO A 112 -27.72 7.27 9.62
N THR A 113 -28.77 7.97 10.08
CA THR A 113 -28.99 9.41 9.85
C THR A 113 -28.46 10.29 10.98
N THR A 114 -28.15 9.73 12.16
CA THR A 114 -27.84 10.51 13.37
C THR A 114 -26.36 10.83 13.56
N THR A 115 -25.46 10.38 12.69
CA THR A 115 -24.04 10.77 12.78
C THR A 115 -23.83 12.15 12.17
N ALA A 116 -24.21 13.20 12.92
CA ALA A 116 -23.88 14.58 12.61
C ALA A 116 -22.38 14.67 12.28
N THR A 117 -22.10 14.92 11.01
CA THR A 117 -20.75 14.79 10.49
C THR A 117 -20.09 16.15 10.50
N TRP A 118 -19.37 16.44 11.57
CA TRP A 118 -18.36 17.48 11.53
C TRP A 118 -17.35 17.15 10.42
N PHE A 119 -16.81 18.13 9.71
CA PHE A 119 -15.75 17.93 8.72
C PHE A 119 -14.67 19.00 8.88
N PRO A 120 -13.39 18.66 8.62
CA PRO A 120 -12.34 19.66 8.50
C PRO A 120 -12.64 20.65 7.38
N TYR A 121 -12.26 21.90 7.59
CA TYR A 121 -12.41 23.01 6.67
C TYR A 121 -11.54 22.75 5.45
N SER A 122 -12.13 22.94 4.29
CA SER A 122 -11.49 22.68 3.00
C SER A 122 -11.97 23.71 1.99
N THR A 123 -11.02 24.29 1.27
CA THR A 123 -11.26 25.07 0.05
C THR A 123 -10.81 24.26 -1.17
N SER A 124 -11.43 24.48 -2.34
CA SER A 124 -11.17 23.71 -3.58
C SER A 124 -9.69 23.76 -4.00
N ASP A 125 -9.09 24.94 -3.86
CA ASP A 125 -7.71 25.23 -4.28
C ASP A 125 -6.78 25.45 -3.09
N GLY A 126 -7.19 24.97 -1.91
CA GLY A 126 -6.46 25.19 -0.67
C GLY A 126 -5.18 24.36 -0.56
N ILE A 127 -4.12 25.00 -0.03
CA ILE A 127 -2.88 24.31 0.31
C ILE A 127 -3.16 23.35 1.49
N PRO A 128 -2.78 22.06 1.42
CA PRO A 128 -3.05 21.13 2.50
C PRO A 128 -2.18 21.43 3.72
N LEU A 129 -2.83 21.74 4.85
CA LEU A 129 -2.19 21.82 6.15
C LEU A 129 -2.49 20.54 6.93
N ILE A 130 -1.46 19.71 7.10
CA ILE A 130 -1.57 18.41 7.76
C ILE A 130 -1.19 18.55 9.24
N LEU A 131 -2.15 18.30 10.13
CA LEU A 131 -1.96 18.39 11.58
C LEU A 131 -2.15 17.01 12.24
N PRO A 132 -1.44 16.70 13.33
CA PRO A 132 -1.72 15.51 14.12
C PRO A 132 -3.11 15.61 14.76
N TYR A 133 -3.89 14.54 14.70
CA TYR A 133 -5.15 14.44 15.41
C TYR A 133 -4.87 14.08 16.87
N VAL A 134 -5.18 15.01 17.76
CA VAL A 134 -5.09 14.83 19.22
C VAL A 134 -6.45 14.52 19.83
N GLY A 135 -7.53 15.03 19.24
CA GLY A 135 -8.91 14.83 19.69
C GLY A 135 -9.89 15.81 19.06
N ASP A 136 -11.19 15.51 19.15
CA ASP A 136 -12.24 16.29 18.50
C ASP A 136 -12.28 17.75 18.97
N ARG A 137 -12.03 18.01 20.27
CA ARG A 137 -12.01 19.38 20.82
C ARG A 137 -10.95 20.25 20.13
N ALA A 138 -9.72 19.77 20.07
CA ALA A 138 -8.61 20.49 19.45
C ALA A 138 -8.83 20.64 17.94
N ALA A 139 -9.28 19.57 17.27
CA ALA A 139 -9.55 19.59 15.84
C ALA A 139 -10.64 20.61 15.47
N ARG A 140 -11.73 20.67 16.26
CA ARG A 140 -12.81 21.65 16.09
C ARG A 140 -12.33 23.08 16.34
N ALA A 141 -11.55 23.32 17.38
CA ALA A 141 -11.03 24.66 17.67
C ALA A 141 -10.16 25.19 16.54
N VAL A 142 -9.22 24.38 16.04
CA VAL A 142 -8.37 24.75 14.89
C VAL A 142 -9.21 25.01 13.65
N ASN A 143 -10.22 24.18 13.41
CA ASN A 143 -11.12 24.31 12.27
C ASN A 143 -11.87 25.64 12.25
N GLU A 144 -12.42 26.05 13.39
CA GLU A 144 -13.11 27.34 13.50
C GLU A 144 -12.15 28.51 13.27
N VAL A 145 -10.93 28.44 13.81
CA VAL A 145 -9.91 29.48 13.58
C VAL A 145 -9.58 29.62 12.09
N VAL A 146 -9.30 28.51 11.39
CA VAL A 146 -8.97 28.56 9.95
C VAL A 146 -10.15 29.03 9.12
N LYS A 147 -11.36 28.57 9.45
CA LYS A 147 -12.59 28.99 8.78
C LYS A 147 -12.84 30.49 8.95
N GLN A 148 -12.68 31.03 10.16
CA GLN A 148 -12.84 32.45 10.46
C GLN A 148 -11.77 33.31 9.79
N ALA A 149 -10.53 32.82 9.72
CA ALA A 149 -9.43 33.53 9.07
C ALA A 149 -9.54 33.59 7.54
N GLY A 150 -10.45 32.82 6.92
CA GLY A 150 -10.67 32.81 5.47
C GLY A 150 -9.44 32.37 4.66
N LEU A 151 -8.53 31.62 5.28
CA LEU A 151 -7.28 31.22 4.64
C LEU A 151 -7.54 30.17 3.55
N PRO A 152 -6.81 30.20 2.41
CA PRO A 152 -6.91 29.19 1.35
C PRO A 152 -6.18 27.90 1.78
N ILE A 153 -6.66 27.27 2.85
CA ILE A 153 -6.07 26.09 3.47
C ILE A 153 -7.07 24.95 3.47
N ARG A 154 -6.58 23.75 3.16
CA ARG A 154 -7.30 22.49 3.36
C ARG A 154 -6.77 21.79 4.59
N LEU A 155 -7.55 21.78 5.67
CA LEU A 155 -7.16 21.11 6.91
C LEU A 155 -7.27 19.59 6.76
N VAL A 156 -6.20 18.91 7.13
CA VAL A 156 -6.15 17.44 7.18
C VAL A 156 -5.63 17.01 8.54
N PHE A 157 -6.47 16.36 9.34
CA PHE A 157 -6.04 15.79 10.62
C PHE A 157 -5.61 14.33 10.43
N ARG A 158 -4.34 14.02 10.69
CA ARG A 158 -3.81 12.66 10.62
C ARG A 158 -3.83 11.98 11.99
N PRO A 159 -4.48 10.81 12.14
CA PRO A 159 -4.39 10.04 13.38
C PRO A 159 -2.93 9.63 13.66
N PRO A 160 -2.57 9.41 14.93
CA PRO A 160 -1.26 8.90 15.29
C PRO A 160 -1.00 7.54 14.62
N PRO A 161 0.27 7.17 14.39
CA PRO A 161 0.63 5.87 13.85
C PRO A 161 0.05 4.74 14.72
N THR A 162 -0.33 3.63 14.07
CA THR A 162 -0.87 2.48 14.80
C THR A 162 0.19 1.85 15.70
N LEU A 163 -0.24 1.15 16.76
CA LEU A 163 0.68 0.36 17.59
C LEU A 163 1.49 -0.62 16.75
N LYS A 164 0.88 -1.27 15.75
CA LYS A 164 1.62 -2.12 14.81
C LYS A 164 2.73 -1.32 14.13
N HIS A 165 2.45 -0.15 13.58
CA HIS A 165 3.47 0.67 12.94
C HIS A 165 4.60 1.05 13.92
N LEU A 166 4.27 1.52 15.12
CA LEU A 166 5.25 1.87 16.15
C LEU A 166 6.10 0.67 16.59
N LEU A 167 5.48 -0.48 16.83
CA LEU A 167 6.15 -1.69 17.34
C LEU A 167 6.87 -2.48 16.24
N THR A 168 6.53 -2.26 14.97
CA THR A 168 7.22 -2.89 13.83
C THR A 168 8.27 -1.99 13.19
N SER A 169 8.27 -0.69 13.45
CA SER A 169 9.32 0.22 12.93
C SER A 169 10.68 -0.03 13.58
N THR A 170 10.71 -0.75 14.70
CA THR A 170 11.93 -1.06 15.46
C THR A 170 12.26 -2.54 15.44
N GLN A 171 11.88 -3.33 14.43
CA GLN A 171 12.14 -4.78 14.45
C GLN A 171 13.62 -5.09 14.75
N ILE A 172 13.87 -5.40 16.03
CA ILE A 172 15.17 -5.64 16.67
C ILE A 172 15.85 -6.87 16.06
N TYR A 173 15.06 -7.69 15.34
CA TYR A 173 15.48 -8.94 14.71
C TYR A 173 16.13 -8.76 13.34
N GLU A 174 16.25 -7.54 12.81
CA GLU A 174 16.88 -7.30 11.50
C GLU A 174 18.40 -7.10 11.57
N ALA A 175 18.99 -6.88 12.76
CA ALA A 175 20.44 -6.81 12.97
C ALA A 175 21.12 -8.20 12.95
N LYS A 176 20.67 -9.08 12.06
CA LYS A 176 21.25 -10.40 11.85
C LYS A 176 22.11 -10.33 10.61
N CYS A 177 23.38 -10.71 10.72
CA CYS A 177 24.15 -11.12 9.56
C CYS A 177 24.43 -12.61 9.71
N PRO A 178 24.04 -13.45 8.73
CA PRO A 178 24.30 -14.89 8.81
C PRO A 178 25.79 -15.25 8.66
N GLU A 179 26.66 -14.28 8.44
CA GLU A 179 28.08 -14.47 8.16
C GLU A 179 28.93 -13.73 9.20
N THR A 180 29.90 -14.44 9.77
CA THR A 180 30.79 -13.96 10.84
C THR A 180 31.76 -12.89 10.36
N ASP A 181 32.24 -12.99 9.11
CA ASP A 181 33.15 -12.03 8.47
C ASP A 181 32.50 -11.38 7.24
N CYS A 182 31.43 -10.64 7.48
CA CYS A 182 30.66 -10.06 6.39
C CYS A 182 31.29 -8.76 5.86
N GLN A 183 31.74 -8.80 4.60
CA GLN A 183 32.34 -7.68 3.86
C GLN A 183 31.50 -6.39 3.75
N TYR A 184 30.19 -6.44 4.04
CA TYR A 184 29.33 -5.25 4.01
C TYR A 184 29.01 -4.69 5.40
N CYS A 185 29.09 -5.53 6.44
CA CYS A 185 28.70 -5.15 7.80
C CYS A 185 29.95 -4.78 8.60
N ILE A 186 30.42 -3.54 8.44
CA ILE A 186 31.59 -3.02 9.17
C ILE A 186 31.13 -2.62 10.59
N ASP A 187 30.39 -1.53 10.71
CA ASP A 187 29.91 -1.02 12.01
C ASP A 187 28.50 -1.54 12.33
N ASP A 188 27.62 -1.55 11.33
CA ASP A 188 26.22 -1.94 11.46
C ASP A 188 25.92 -3.26 10.73
N LYS A 189 25.05 -4.10 11.32
CA LYS A 189 24.53 -5.30 10.66
C LYS A 189 23.42 -4.94 9.66
N ILE A 190 23.82 -4.56 8.44
CA ILE A 190 22.92 -4.05 7.40
C ILE A 190 22.34 -5.12 6.46
N CYS A 191 22.89 -6.34 6.45
CA CYS A 191 22.61 -7.33 5.39
C CYS A 191 21.15 -7.78 5.28
N GLN A 192 20.44 -7.92 6.40
CA GLN A 192 19.07 -8.42 6.43
C GLN A 192 18.02 -7.30 6.46
N LEU A 193 18.45 -6.03 6.46
CA LEU A 193 17.55 -4.90 6.39
C LEU A 193 16.72 -4.97 5.10
N ARG A 194 15.43 -4.67 5.23
CA ARG A 194 14.46 -4.64 4.12
C ARG A 194 13.81 -3.26 4.01
N GLY A 195 13.29 -2.96 2.83
CA GLY A 195 12.67 -1.66 2.56
C GLY A 195 13.66 -0.51 2.77
N THR A 196 14.89 -0.66 2.28
CA THR A 196 15.97 0.29 2.51
C THR A 196 16.19 1.19 1.31
N VAL A 197 16.53 2.46 1.57
CA VAL A 197 17.19 3.33 0.60
C VAL A 197 18.64 3.47 1.05
N TYR A 198 19.58 3.21 0.15
CA TYR A 198 21.01 3.14 0.45
C TYR A 198 21.83 3.93 -0.56
N LEU A 199 22.99 4.38 -0.11
CA LEU A 199 24.01 5.07 -0.88
C LEU A 199 25.23 4.16 -1.02
N ILE A 200 25.67 3.92 -2.24
CA ILE A 200 26.92 3.25 -2.56
C ILE A 200 27.93 4.31 -2.99
N LYS A 201 29.15 4.23 -2.46
CA LYS A 201 30.29 5.02 -2.90
C LYS A 201 31.36 4.09 -3.46
N CYS A 202 31.78 4.32 -4.70
CA CYS A 202 32.90 3.60 -5.29
C CYS A 202 34.22 4.00 -4.60
N ASP A 203 35.03 3.03 -4.17
CA ASP A 203 36.33 3.32 -3.55
C ASP A 203 37.39 3.72 -4.58
N GLY A 204 37.22 3.35 -5.85
CA GLY A 204 38.17 3.67 -6.92
C GLY A 204 38.10 5.10 -7.44
N CYS A 205 36.89 5.64 -7.66
CA CYS A 205 36.69 6.98 -8.23
C CYS A 205 35.80 7.90 -7.38
N GLY A 206 35.24 7.41 -6.27
CA GLY A 206 34.41 8.21 -5.38
C GLY A 206 32.98 8.48 -5.85
N GLU A 207 32.59 8.01 -7.04
CA GLU A 207 31.23 8.16 -7.57
C GLU A 207 30.17 7.55 -6.65
N ARG A 208 28.98 8.13 -6.70
CA ARG A 208 27.88 7.84 -5.79
C ARG A 208 26.68 7.29 -6.55
N TYR A 209 26.06 6.28 -5.96
CA TYR A 209 24.83 5.66 -6.46
C TYR A 209 23.82 5.56 -5.32
N VAL A 210 22.61 6.07 -5.52
CA VAL A 210 21.49 5.90 -4.60
C VAL A 210 20.53 4.89 -5.21
N GLY A 211 20.07 3.94 -4.40
CA GLY A 211 19.08 2.94 -4.83
C GLY A 211 18.18 2.47 -3.70
N GLU A 212 17.05 1.87 -4.07
CA GLU A 212 16.14 1.21 -3.13
C GLU A 212 16.19 -0.34 -3.18
N THR A 213 15.70 -1.00 -2.14
CA THR A 213 15.34 -2.43 -2.19
C THR A 213 14.29 -2.80 -1.13
N MET A 214 13.28 -3.58 -1.52
CA MET A 214 12.39 -4.27 -0.58
C MET A 214 12.98 -5.60 -0.08
N ARG A 215 13.81 -6.24 -0.91
CA ARG A 215 14.52 -7.49 -0.58
C ARG A 215 15.66 -7.20 0.42
N PRO A 216 16.15 -8.21 1.16
CA PRO A 216 17.31 -8.04 2.03
C PRO A 216 18.45 -7.32 1.30
N LEU A 217 19.00 -6.27 1.92
CA LEU A 217 19.99 -5.39 1.30
C LEU A 217 21.18 -6.17 0.73
N ARG A 218 21.67 -7.20 1.44
CA ARG A 218 22.75 -8.07 0.96
C ARG A 218 22.52 -8.60 -0.44
N ARG A 219 21.30 -9.08 -0.76
CA ARG A 219 21.00 -9.64 -2.08
C ARG A 219 21.20 -8.60 -3.18
N ARG A 220 20.82 -7.34 -2.92
CA ARG A 220 20.99 -6.24 -3.86
C ARG A 220 22.46 -5.83 -3.99
N LEU A 221 23.21 -5.81 -2.89
CA LEU A 221 24.65 -5.55 -2.92
C LEU A 221 25.43 -6.63 -3.68
N ASP A 222 25.05 -7.89 -3.53
CA ASP A 222 25.65 -9.01 -4.25
C ASP A 222 25.34 -8.98 -5.76
N GLU A 223 24.16 -8.49 -6.15
CA GLU A 223 23.84 -8.20 -7.57
C GLU A 223 24.77 -7.13 -8.13
N HIS A 224 24.90 -5.99 -7.44
CA HIS A 224 25.79 -4.90 -7.84
C HIS A 224 27.24 -5.33 -7.93
N ARG A 225 27.72 -6.12 -6.96
CA ARG A 225 29.08 -6.66 -6.95
C ARG A 225 29.32 -7.63 -8.11
N ARG A 226 28.38 -8.53 -8.40
CA ARG A 226 28.49 -9.43 -9.56
C ARG A 226 28.56 -8.66 -10.87
N ALA A 227 27.77 -7.59 -11.00
CA ALA A 227 27.81 -6.68 -12.14
C ALA A 227 29.17 -5.95 -12.28
N LEU A 228 29.79 -5.54 -11.17
CA LEU A 228 31.15 -4.95 -11.19
C LEU A 228 32.24 -5.96 -11.60
N ILE A 229 32.15 -7.21 -11.13
CA ILE A 229 33.16 -8.23 -11.38
C ILE A 229 33.03 -8.77 -12.81
N ASN A 230 31.79 -9.00 -13.27
CA ASN A 230 31.47 -9.63 -14.55
C ASN A 230 30.57 -8.71 -15.41
N PRO A 231 31.06 -7.56 -15.88
CA PRO A 231 30.24 -6.57 -16.58
C PRO A 231 29.59 -7.12 -17.86
N SER A 232 30.27 -8.02 -18.57
CA SER A 232 29.76 -8.66 -19.80
C SER A 232 28.50 -9.51 -19.58
N SER A 233 28.32 -10.07 -18.38
CA SER A 233 27.15 -10.89 -18.04
C SER A 233 25.94 -10.06 -17.62
N TYR A 234 26.13 -8.78 -17.29
CA TYR A 234 25.08 -7.88 -16.78
C TYR A 234 25.11 -6.51 -17.47
N PRO A 235 25.06 -6.43 -18.82
CA PRO A 235 25.35 -5.20 -19.56
C PRO A 235 24.36 -4.05 -19.29
N SER A 236 23.13 -4.35 -18.86
CA SER A 236 22.10 -3.36 -18.53
C SER A 236 22.21 -2.79 -17.11
N GLU A 237 23.04 -3.38 -16.24
CA GLU A 237 23.21 -2.92 -14.87
C GLU A 237 24.14 -1.69 -14.81
N SER A 238 23.74 -0.72 -13.99
CA SER A 238 24.48 0.53 -13.81
C SER A 238 25.93 0.34 -13.35
N PHE A 239 26.15 -0.70 -12.55
CA PHE A 239 27.45 -1.12 -12.03
C PHE A 239 28.36 -1.68 -13.11
N SER A 240 27.83 -2.45 -14.05
CA SER A 240 28.59 -2.93 -15.22
C SER A 240 29.02 -1.77 -16.11
N ARG A 241 28.11 -0.82 -16.37
CA ARG A 241 28.43 0.36 -17.18
C ARG A 241 29.52 1.22 -16.53
N HIS A 242 29.40 1.46 -15.23
CA HIS A 242 30.42 2.16 -14.44
C HIS A 242 31.78 1.45 -14.50
N ARG A 243 31.80 0.12 -14.30
CA ARG A 243 33.01 -0.69 -14.42
C ARG A 243 33.68 -0.49 -15.78
N THR A 244 32.92 -0.59 -16.86
CA THR A 244 33.45 -0.47 -18.23
C THR A 244 33.95 0.94 -18.54
N LEU A 245 33.29 1.99 -18.06
CA LEU A 245 33.62 3.38 -18.40
C LEU A 245 34.67 4.03 -17.49
N LYS A 246 34.76 3.63 -16.21
CA LYS A 246 35.65 4.28 -15.23
C LYS A 246 36.80 3.39 -14.75
N HIS A 247 36.66 2.08 -14.86
CA HIS A 247 37.61 1.12 -14.31
C HIS A 247 37.86 -0.05 -15.29
N THR A 248 38.14 0.24 -16.56
CA THR A 248 38.25 -0.78 -17.62
C THR A 248 39.44 -1.73 -17.42
N SER A 249 40.60 -1.18 -17.05
CA SER A 249 41.88 -1.90 -17.04
C SER A 249 42.38 -2.31 -15.64
N GLU A 250 41.74 -1.79 -14.60
CA GLU A 250 42.13 -2.00 -13.21
C GLU A 250 41.41 -3.21 -12.60
N ARG A 251 41.86 -3.69 -11.44
CA ARG A 251 41.07 -4.65 -10.64
C ARG A 251 39.71 -4.03 -10.28
N ALA A 252 38.65 -4.85 -10.20
CA ALA A 252 37.31 -4.37 -9.83
C ALA A 252 37.37 -3.61 -8.50
N PRO A 253 36.94 -2.33 -8.46
CA PRO A 253 36.96 -1.55 -7.24
C PRO A 253 35.96 -2.12 -6.24
N THR A 254 36.26 -1.94 -4.95
CA THR A 254 35.30 -2.15 -3.87
C THR A 254 34.38 -0.94 -3.75
N PHE A 255 33.33 -1.09 -2.94
CA PHE A 255 32.44 0.01 -2.64
C PHE A 255 32.00 -0.01 -1.18
N LYS A 256 31.79 1.18 -0.63
CA LYS A 256 31.23 1.39 0.71
C LYS A 256 29.74 1.66 0.60
N VAL A 257 28.98 1.12 1.55
CA VAL A 257 27.52 1.24 1.59
C VAL A 257 27.13 2.01 2.86
N ASN A 258 26.29 3.03 2.68
CA ASN A 258 25.63 3.72 3.78
C ASN A 258 24.12 3.55 3.64
N VAL A 259 23.44 3.15 4.72
CA VAL A 259 21.98 3.00 4.72
C VAL A 259 21.37 4.34 5.13
N LEU A 260 20.69 5.00 4.18
CA LEU A 260 20.09 6.32 4.39
C LEU A 260 18.74 6.22 5.10
N HIS A 261 17.90 5.27 4.67
CA HIS A 261 16.57 5.04 5.25
C HIS A 261 16.32 3.55 5.45
N ARG A 262 15.62 3.20 6.52
CA ARG A 262 15.26 1.83 6.92
C ARG A 262 13.74 1.69 7.00
N HIS A 263 13.24 0.46 6.87
CA HIS A 263 11.84 0.08 7.11
C HIS A 263 10.78 0.82 6.27
N LEU A 264 11.15 1.30 5.08
CA LEU A 264 10.22 1.86 4.11
C LEU A 264 9.49 0.72 3.39
N THR A 265 8.53 0.12 4.09
CA THR A 265 7.77 -1.05 3.59
C THR A 265 6.81 -0.68 2.48
N GLN A 266 6.27 0.54 2.49
CA GLN A 266 5.41 1.04 1.42
C GLN A 266 6.24 1.40 0.18
N THR A 267 5.92 0.79 -0.96
CA THR A 267 6.66 1.02 -2.21
C THR A 267 6.65 2.48 -2.63
N LEU A 268 5.51 3.18 -2.51
CA LEU A 268 5.42 4.59 -2.88
C LEU A 268 6.35 5.46 -2.03
N GLU A 269 6.29 5.30 -0.71
CA GLU A 269 7.14 6.03 0.23
C GLU A 269 8.62 5.77 -0.04
N ARG A 270 9.00 4.50 -0.25
CA ARG A 270 10.39 4.13 -0.55
C ARG A 270 10.91 4.76 -1.84
N LYS A 271 10.09 4.79 -2.90
CA LYS A 271 10.44 5.46 -4.16
C LYS A 271 10.54 6.97 -4.03
N ILE A 272 9.66 7.59 -3.25
CA ILE A 272 9.73 9.04 -2.97
C ILE A 272 11.04 9.33 -2.23
N MET A 273 11.38 8.55 -1.21
CA MET A 273 12.60 8.74 -0.43
C MET A 273 13.87 8.50 -1.26
N GLU A 274 13.88 7.51 -2.15
CA GLU A 274 14.96 7.31 -3.13
C GLU A 274 15.19 8.58 -3.96
N GLU A 275 14.13 9.14 -4.54
CA GLU A 275 14.20 10.34 -5.37
C GLU A 275 14.66 11.58 -4.58
N VAL A 276 14.20 11.73 -3.33
CA VAL A 276 14.66 12.79 -2.42
C VAL A 276 16.17 12.69 -2.17
N GLU A 277 16.68 11.48 -1.90
CA GLU A 277 18.09 11.26 -1.64
C GLU A 277 18.97 11.38 -2.90
N ILE A 278 18.45 11.00 -4.07
CA ILE A 278 19.11 11.27 -5.36
C ILE A 278 19.33 12.77 -5.54
N ARG A 279 18.29 13.59 -5.31
CA ARG A 279 18.40 15.06 -5.44
C ARG A 279 19.35 15.67 -4.41
N ARG A 280 19.31 15.17 -3.17
CA ARG A 280 20.16 15.63 -2.08
C ARG A 280 21.64 15.35 -2.36
N HIS A 281 21.96 14.16 -2.87
CA HIS A 281 23.33 13.75 -3.14
C HIS A 281 23.82 14.10 -4.55
N ASN A 282 22.93 14.59 -5.43
CA ASN A 282 23.26 15.07 -6.77
C ASN A 282 22.39 16.28 -7.20
N PRO A 283 22.70 17.50 -6.73
CA PRO A 283 21.90 18.69 -7.00
C PRO A 283 21.98 19.21 -8.46
N ALA A 284 22.87 18.65 -9.30
CA ALA A 284 23.04 19.06 -10.69
C ALA A 284 21.94 18.52 -11.64
N ARG A 285 21.09 17.58 -11.19
CA ARG A 285 19.94 17.09 -11.96
C ARG A 285 18.75 18.06 -11.85
N LYS A 286 18.63 18.98 -12.82
CA LYS A 286 17.40 19.73 -13.11
C LYS A 286 16.82 19.33 -14.47
N SER A 287 16.31 18.10 -14.64
CA SER A 287 15.30 17.79 -15.68
C SER A 287 14.80 16.34 -15.60
N THR A 288 13.50 16.18 -15.86
CA THR A 288 12.68 14.99 -15.60
C THR A 288 12.66 13.97 -16.75
N THR A 289 13.75 13.83 -17.53
CA THR A 289 13.64 13.13 -18.84
C THR A 289 14.55 11.93 -19.05
N GLU A 290 15.22 11.39 -18.03
CA GLU A 290 15.91 10.09 -18.17
C GLU A 290 15.76 9.22 -16.93
N ARG A 291 14.75 8.33 -16.97
CA ARG A 291 14.63 7.18 -16.06
C ARG A 291 15.62 6.10 -16.47
N SER A 292 16.91 6.35 -16.27
CA SER A 292 17.88 5.26 -16.14
C SER A 292 18.62 5.44 -14.82
N CYS A 293 18.49 4.41 -13.99
CA CYS A 293 19.26 4.24 -12.77
C CYS A 293 20.72 4.06 -13.23
N GLY A 294 21.50 5.13 -13.26
CA GLY A 294 22.93 5.10 -13.63
C GLY A 294 23.79 5.51 -12.44
N MET A 295 24.97 4.91 -12.28
CA MET A 295 26.04 5.60 -11.57
C MET A 295 26.40 6.87 -12.35
N TYR A 296 26.60 8.00 -11.66
CA TYR A 296 26.81 9.28 -12.32
C TYR A 296 28.27 9.70 -12.27
N TYR A 297 28.70 10.17 -13.44
CA TYR A 297 30.01 10.62 -13.85
C TYR A 297 30.23 12.04 -13.34
N GLY A 298 31.29 12.24 -12.56
CA GLY A 298 31.85 13.58 -12.32
C GLY A 298 32.54 14.12 -13.57
#